data_AF-X1JII2-F1
#
_entry.id   AF-X1JII2-F1
#
_cell.length_a   1.000
_cell.length_b   1.000
_cell.length_c   1.000
_cell.angle_alpha   90.00
_cell.angle_beta   90.00
_cell.angle_gamma   90.00
#
_symmetry.space_group_name_H-M   'P 1'
#
loop_
_entity.id
_entity.type
_entity.pdbx_description
1 polymer ?
#
loop_
_entity_poly.entity_id
_entity_poly.type
_entity_poly.pdbx_seq_one_letter_code
_entity_poly.pdbx_strand_id
1 'polypeptide(L)'
;TVEYIGRTISQAKYRRIKDYTDSFIEKNTPLFHKRITDGRIRDCHGDLHAAHICFTKGICIYDCIEFNDRFRYCDVASEVAFLAMDLDHYGRADLSQSFVSAYVAQSRDEELLRLFNFYKCYRAYVRGKVESFKLDDPYISEEEKTRILAVARSYFDLAESYV
;
A
#
# COMPACT_ATOMS: atom_id res chain seq x y z
N THR A 1 4.46 -11.64 -8.76
CA THR A 1 5.78 -11.37 -8.16
C THR A 1 6.76 -12.51 -8.36
N VAL A 2 6.32 -13.78 -8.49
CA VAL A 2 7.21 -14.94 -8.69
C VAL A 2 8.27 -14.70 -9.79
N GLU A 3 7.86 -14.14 -10.93
CA GLU A 3 8.72 -13.83 -12.08
C GLU A 3 9.77 -12.73 -11.82
N TYR A 4 9.60 -11.95 -10.74
CA TYR A 4 10.53 -10.87 -10.37
C TYR A 4 11.39 -11.21 -9.16
N ILE A 5 11.24 -12.41 -8.59
CA ILE A 5 12.14 -12.91 -7.55
C ILE A 5 13.53 -13.07 -8.15
N GLY A 6 14.55 -12.52 -7.48
CA GLY A 6 15.92 -12.43 -7.98
C GLY A 6 16.19 -11.20 -8.86
N ARG A 7 15.15 -10.49 -9.32
CA ARG A 7 15.27 -9.24 -10.09
C ARG A 7 15.04 -8.02 -9.19
N THR A 8 13.78 -7.81 -8.76
CA THR A 8 13.34 -6.65 -7.97
C THR A 8 13.15 -6.98 -6.49
N ILE A 9 13.00 -8.25 -6.13
CA ILE A 9 12.88 -8.73 -4.75
C ILE A 9 13.73 -9.99 -4.54
N SER A 10 14.43 -10.11 -3.41
CA SER A 10 15.18 -11.32 -3.09
C SER A 10 14.26 -12.44 -2.61
N GLN A 11 14.67 -13.70 -2.81
CA GLN A 11 13.91 -14.86 -2.33
C GLN A 11 13.69 -14.83 -0.81
N ALA A 12 14.66 -14.34 -0.04
CA ALA A 12 14.57 -14.22 1.41
C ALA A 12 13.54 -13.16 1.83
N LYS A 13 13.58 -11.97 1.21
CA LYS A 13 12.62 -10.89 1.46
C LYS A 13 11.19 -11.31 1.08
N TYR A 14 11.03 -11.95 -0.07
CA TYR A 14 9.74 -12.50 -0.49
C TYR A 14 9.15 -13.44 0.56
N ARG A 15 9.96 -14.39 1.09
CA ARG A 15 9.50 -15.33 2.12
C ARG A 15 9.13 -14.60 3.41
N ARG A 16 9.98 -13.69 3.91
CA ARG A 16 9.70 -12.92 5.13
C ARG A 16 8.38 -12.16 5.06
N ILE A 17 8.17 -11.42 3.97
CA ILE A 17 6.92 -10.66 3.78
C ILE A 17 5.73 -11.61 3.68
N LYS A 18 5.84 -12.69 2.89
CA LYS A 18 4.76 -13.67 2.73
C LYS A 18 4.39 -14.33 4.07
N ASP A 19 5.37 -14.81 4.81
CA ASP A 19 5.17 -15.50 6.09
C ASP A 19 4.53 -14.56 7.12
N TYR A 20 4.96 -13.29 7.15
CA TYR A 20 4.34 -12.25 7.97
C TYR A 20 2.87 -12.02 7.57
N THR A 21 2.59 -11.80 6.29
CA THR A 21 1.22 -11.49 5.85
C THR A 21 0.28 -12.67 6.08
N ASP A 22 0.71 -13.90 5.79
CA ASP A 22 -0.10 -15.10 5.99
C ASP A 22 -0.39 -15.30 7.48
N SER A 23 0.65 -15.21 8.33
CA SER A 23 0.47 -15.35 9.78
C SER A 23 -0.40 -14.24 10.37
N PHE A 24 -0.27 -13.00 9.86
CA PHE A 24 -1.09 -11.88 10.31
C PHE A 24 -2.56 -12.09 9.96
N ILE A 25 -2.86 -12.54 8.73
CA ILE A 25 -4.22 -12.85 8.28
C ILE A 25 -4.84 -13.96 9.13
N GLU A 26 -4.13 -15.06 9.33
CA GLU A 26 -4.61 -16.18 10.15
C GLU A 26 -4.94 -15.73 11.57
N LYS A 27 -4.00 -15.02 12.24
CA LYS A 27 -4.18 -14.57 13.63
C LYS A 27 -5.28 -13.51 13.78
N ASN A 28 -5.49 -12.67 12.77
CA ASN A 28 -6.45 -11.56 12.82
C ASN A 28 -7.74 -11.84 12.03
N THR A 29 -8.01 -13.09 11.65
CA THR A 29 -9.23 -13.48 10.94
C THR A 29 -10.52 -12.97 11.63
N PRO A 30 -10.68 -13.05 12.96
CA PRO A 30 -11.86 -12.49 13.63
C PRO A 30 -11.97 -10.97 13.49
N LEU A 31 -10.83 -10.25 13.48
CA LEU A 31 -10.80 -8.80 13.29
C LEU A 31 -11.26 -8.43 11.89
N PHE A 32 -10.77 -9.11 10.84
CA PHE A 32 -11.23 -8.87 9.47
C PHE A 32 -12.74 -9.14 9.30
N HIS A 33 -13.26 -10.21 9.90
CA HIS A 33 -14.71 -10.45 9.90
C HIS A 33 -15.47 -9.32 10.60
N LYS A 34 -14.97 -8.84 11.75
CA LYS A 34 -15.56 -7.70 12.46
C LYS A 34 -15.55 -6.42 11.60
N ARG A 35 -14.47 -6.14 10.87
CA ARG A 35 -14.41 -5.02 9.92
C ARG A 35 -15.53 -5.10 8.89
N ILE A 36 -15.80 -6.29 8.37
CA ILE A 36 -16.90 -6.53 7.42
C ILE A 36 -18.25 -6.25 8.08
N THR A 37 -18.52 -6.85 9.25
CA THR A 37 -19.81 -6.68 9.95
C THR A 37 -20.07 -5.24 10.36
N ASP A 38 -19.02 -4.49 10.70
CA ASP A 38 -19.10 -3.08 11.10
C ASP A 38 -19.20 -2.12 9.90
N GLY A 39 -19.31 -2.67 8.67
CA GLY A 39 -19.41 -1.86 7.46
C GLY A 39 -18.17 -1.02 7.20
N ARG A 40 -16.99 -1.54 7.51
CA ARG A 40 -15.70 -0.88 7.24
C ARG A 40 -15.16 -1.14 5.85
N ILE A 41 -15.76 -2.09 5.12
CA ILE A 41 -15.56 -2.24 3.68
C ILE A 41 -16.41 -1.18 2.97
N ARG A 42 -15.76 -0.27 2.26
CA ARG A 42 -16.39 0.88 1.61
C ARG A 42 -15.95 0.97 0.17
N ASP A 43 -16.74 1.72 -0.57
CA ASP A 43 -16.39 2.23 -1.88
C ASP A 43 -15.34 3.34 -1.69
N CYS A 44 -14.06 2.98 -1.81
CA CYS A 44 -12.94 3.88 -1.55
C CYS A 44 -12.36 4.45 -2.86
N HIS A 45 -11.10 4.89 -2.85
CA HIS A 45 -10.40 5.36 -4.06
C HIS A 45 -9.79 4.19 -4.85
N GLY A 46 -9.32 3.17 -4.14
CA GLY A 46 -8.61 2.01 -4.67
C GLY A 46 -7.10 2.25 -4.87
N ASP A 47 -6.71 3.49 -5.17
CA ASP A 47 -5.32 3.91 -5.39
C ASP A 47 -4.96 5.26 -4.75
N LEU A 48 -5.36 5.53 -3.49
CA LEU A 48 -5.09 6.82 -2.85
C LEU A 48 -3.63 6.94 -2.41
N HIS A 49 -2.82 7.60 -3.23
CA HIS A 49 -1.45 7.97 -2.90
C HIS A 49 -1.15 9.42 -3.30
N ALA A 50 0.01 9.97 -2.95
CA ALA A 50 0.26 11.41 -3.01
C ALA A 50 0.15 11.99 -4.43
N ALA A 51 0.45 11.20 -5.47
CA ALA A 51 0.33 11.64 -6.86
C ALA A 51 -1.12 11.88 -7.32
N HIS A 52 -2.11 11.43 -6.54
CA HIS A 52 -3.55 11.56 -6.79
C HIS A 52 -4.19 12.65 -5.90
N ILE A 53 -3.38 13.47 -5.23
CA ILE A 53 -3.82 14.56 -4.37
C ILE A 53 -3.17 15.86 -4.84
N CYS A 54 -4.01 16.83 -5.21
CA CYS A 54 -3.56 18.16 -5.65
C CYS A 54 -4.13 19.27 -4.76
N PHE A 55 -3.27 20.22 -4.40
CA PHE A 55 -3.63 21.43 -3.66
C PHE A 55 -3.92 22.54 -4.65
N THR A 56 -5.21 22.84 -4.86
CA THR A 56 -5.66 23.94 -5.74
C THR A 56 -6.45 24.96 -4.90
N LYS A 57 -7.76 25.11 -5.13
CA LYS A 57 -8.66 25.89 -4.28
C LYS A 57 -9.17 25.04 -3.11
N GLY A 58 -8.24 24.39 -2.41
CA GLY A 58 -8.51 23.31 -1.46
C GLY A 58 -7.84 22.01 -1.86
N ILE A 59 -8.25 20.91 -1.24
CA ILE A 59 -7.74 19.57 -1.52
C ILE A 59 -8.60 18.93 -2.61
N CYS A 60 -7.98 18.50 -3.71
CA CYS A 60 -8.60 17.73 -4.78
C CYS A 60 -7.98 16.34 -4.81
N ILE A 61 -8.82 15.30 -4.74
CA ILE A 61 -8.43 13.90 -4.88
C ILE A 61 -9.00 13.41 -6.21
N TYR A 62 -8.17 12.84 -7.07
CA TYR A 62 -8.53 12.48 -8.44
C TYR A 62 -7.88 11.14 -8.86
N ASP A 63 -8.28 10.62 -10.03
CA ASP A 63 -7.79 9.34 -10.57
C ASP A 63 -8.20 8.11 -9.73
N CYS A 64 -9.47 8.12 -9.28
CA CYS A 64 -10.11 6.98 -8.63
C CYS A 64 -10.24 5.80 -9.61
N ILE A 65 -10.09 4.56 -9.12
CA ILE A 65 -10.29 3.38 -9.98
C ILE A 65 -11.77 3.20 -10.31
N GLU A 66 -12.18 3.58 -11.51
CA GLU A 66 -13.59 3.50 -11.96
C GLU A 66 -13.96 2.19 -12.67
N PHE A 67 -12.97 1.39 -13.10
CA PHE A 67 -13.19 0.25 -14.00
C PHE A 67 -13.24 -1.11 -13.30
N ASN A 68 -12.88 -1.19 -12.01
CA ASN A 68 -12.84 -2.46 -11.29
C ASN A 68 -13.20 -2.31 -9.81
N ASP A 69 -14.43 -2.69 -9.49
CA ASP A 69 -14.97 -2.68 -8.13
C ASP A 69 -14.09 -3.44 -7.14
N ARG A 70 -13.43 -4.53 -7.55
CA ARG A 70 -12.59 -5.32 -6.63
C ARG A 70 -11.34 -4.57 -6.16
N PHE A 71 -10.93 -3.52 -6.88
CA PHE A 71 -9.83 -2.65 -6.45
C PHE A 71 -10.31 -1.48 -5.59
N ARG A 72 -11.55 -1.04 -5.80
CA ARG A 72 -12.15 0.12 -5.14
C ARG A 72 -12.82 -0.23 -3.81
N TYR A 73 -13.56 -1.34 -3.76
CA TYR A 73 -14.19 -1.84 -2.53
C TYR A 73 -13.16 -2.51 -1.63
N CYS A 74 -12.74 -1.80 -0.58
CA CYS A 74 -11.76 -2.31 0.36
C CYS A 74 -12.06 -1.82 1.78
N ASP A 75 -11.35 -2.39 2.76
CA ASP A 75 -11.33 -1.86 4.11
C ASP A 75 -10.77 -0.43 4.10
N VAL A 76 -11.47 0.53 4.70
CA VAL A 76 -10.99 1.93 4.82
C VAL A 76 -9.60 2.02 5.47
N ALA A 77 -9.23 1.07 6.33
CA ALA A 77 -7.90 0.97 6.90
C ALA A 77 -6.81 0.72 5.84
N SER A 78 -7.13 -0.02 4.78
CA SER A 78 -6.23 -0.25 3.64
C SER A 78 -6.03 1.00 2.79
N GLU A 79 -7.07 1.80 2.60
CA GLU A 79 -6.99 3.07 1.86
C GLU A 79 -6.13 4.10 2.62
N VAL A 80 -6.39 4.27 3.92
CA VAL A 80 -5.59 5.17 4.78
C VAL A 80 -4.14 4.71 4.85
N ALA A 81 -3.89 3.39 4.97
CA ALA A 81 -2.55 2.83 4.94
C ALA A 81 -1.83 3.08 3.62
N PHE A 82 -2.54 3.21 2.50
CA PHE A 82 -1.90 3.47 1.21
C PHE A 82 -1.23 4.84 1.20
N LEU A 83 -1.97 5.92 1.47
CA LEU A 83 -1.40 7.26 1.52
C LEU A 83 -0.30 7.36 2.58
N ALA A 84 -0.50 6.75 3.75
CA ALA A 84 0.51 6.77 4.80
C ALA A 84 1.80 6.00 4.43
N MET A 85 1.68 4.88 3.73
CA MET A 85 2.83 4.14 3.19
C MET A 85 3.56 4.99 2.14
N ASP A 86 2.84 5.70 1.29
CA ASP A 86 3.46 6.57 0.28
C ASP A 86 4.22 7.74 0.94
N LEU A 87 3.67 8.32 2.01
CA LEU A 87 4.37 9.33 2.81
C LEU A 87 5.65 8.77 3.45
N ASP A 88 5.63 7.54 3.98
CA ASP A 88 6.84 6.88 4.48
C ASP A 88 7.88 6.67 3.37
N HIS A 89 7.43 6.28 2.17
CA HIS A 89 8.31 6.10 1.00
C HIS A 89 9.06 7.39 0.64
N TYR A 90 8.42 8.55 0.80
CA TYR A 90 9.04 9.87 0.66
C TYR A 90 9.80 10.36 1.91
N GLY A 91 10.02 9.50 2.90
CA GLY A 91 10.76 9.84 4.12
C GLY A 91 9.98 10.74 5.10
N ARG A 92 8.65 10.82 4.97
CA ARG A 92 7.76 11.66 5.78
C ARG A 92 6.89 10.84 6.73
N ALA A 93 7.55 10.01 7.54
CA ALA A 93 6.90 9.25 8.61
C ALA A 93 6.15 10.16 9.61
N ASP A 94 6.61 11.40 9.79
CA ASP A 94 5.94 12.44 10.58
C ASP A 94 4.56 12.80 10.01
N LEU A 95 4.45 12.99 8.69
CA LEU A 95 3.18 13.27 8.02
C LEU A 95 2.28 12.05 7.98
N SER A 96 2.84 10.86 7.76
CA SER A 96 2.15 9.58 7.84
C SER A 96 1.48 9.40 9.20
N GLN A 97 2.20 9.64 10.29
CA GLN A 97 1.66 9.59 11.65
C GLN A 97 0.58 10.66 11.88
N SER A 98 0.85 11.90 11.48
CA SER A 98 -0.10 13.01 11.63
C SER A 98 -1.42 12.74 10.91
N PHE A 99 -1.34 12.25 9.67
CA PHE A 99 -2.51 11.89 8.86
C PHE A 99 -3.35 10.79 9.52
N VAL A 100 -2.70 9.72 9.98
CA VAL A 100 -3.40 8.58 10.60
C VAL A 100 -4.04 8.99 11.92
N SER A 101 -3.33 9.75 12.75
CA SER A 101 -3.87 10.29 13.99
C SER A 101 -5.09 11.16 13.75
N ALA A 102 -5.06 12.04 12.75
CA ALA A 102 -6.21 12.86 12.37
C ALA A 102 -7.38 12.01 11.88
N TYR A 103 -7.12 10.98 11.05
CA TYR A 103 -8.15 10.08 10.56
C TYR A 103 -8.81 9.29 11.70
N VAL A 104 -8.03 8.71 12.61
CA VAL A 104 -8.56 7.95 13.76
C VAL A 104 -9.36 8.85 14.69
N ALA A 105 -8.88 10.07 14.97
CA ALA A 105 -9.59 11.03 15.81
C ALA A 105 -10.97 11.40 15.23
N GLN A 106 -11.05 11.58 13.91
CA GLN A 106 -12.29 11.95 13.22
C GLN A 106 -13.24 10.76 13.02
N SER A 107 -12.72 9.60 12.64
CA SER A 107 -13.51 8.41 12.31
C SER A 107 -13.87 7.54 13.52
N ARG A 108 -13.18 7.75 14.66
CA ARG A 108 -13.25 6.90 15.87
C ARG A 108 -12.90 5.43 15.60
N ASP A 109 -12.15 5.16 14.53
CA ASP A 109 -11.74 3.83 14.12
C ASP A 109 -10.38 3.45 14.72
N GLU A 110 -10.33 3.19 16.03
CA GLU A 110 -9.09 2.84 16.72
C GLU A 110 -8.55 1.46 16.30
N GLU A 111 -9.43 0.54 15.87
CA GLU A 111 -9.04 -0.80 15.42
C GLU A 111 -8.19 -0.78 14.15
N LEU A 112 -8.29 0.28 13.34
CA LEU A 112 -7.41 0.52 12.19
C LEU A 112 -5.94 0.41 12.57
N LEU A 113 -5.54 0.92 13.74
CA LEU A 113 -4.15 0.92 14.21
C LEU A 113 -3.60 -0.51 14.35
N ARG A 114 -4.46 -1.49 14.65
CA ARG A 114 -4.07 -2.90 14.75
C ARG A 114 -3.75 -3.52 13.39
N LEU A 115 -4.38 -3.03 12.31
CA LEU A 115 -4.22 -3.51 10.94
C LEU A 115 -3.19 -2.70 10.14
N PHE A 116 -2.66 -1.63 10.74
CA PHE A 116 -2.02 -0.56 9.98
C PHE A 116 -0.72 -0.99 9.31
N ASN A 117 0.22 -1.57 10.06
CA ASN A 117 1.48 -2.06 9.50
C ASN A 117 1.27 -3.18 8.46
N PHE A 118 0.26 -4.04 8.69
CA PHE A 118 -0.11 -5.07 7.73
C PHE A 118 -0.56 -4.46 6.40
N TYR A 119 -1.45 -3.46 6.43
CA TYR A 119 -1.88 -2.81 5.20
C TYR A 119 -0.79 -1.97 4.54
N LYS A 120 0.10 -1.31 5.30
CA LYS A 120 1.26 -0.60 4.72
C LYS A 120 2.22 -1.58 4.04
N CYS A 121 2.52 -2.70 4.68
CA CYS A 121 3.29 -3.79 4.08
C CYS A 121 2.66 -4.27 2.78
N TYR A 122 1.35 -4.56 2.79
CA TYR A 122 0.60 -4.97 1.61
C TYR A 122 0.66 -3.91 0.48
N ARG A 123 0.40 -2.64 0.78
CA ARG A 123 0.39 -1.56 -0.22
C ARG A 123 1.79 -1.28 -0.79
N ALA A 124 2.83 -1.28 0.04
CA ALA A 124 4.21 -1.19 -0.40
C ALA A 124 4.58 -2.35 -1.33
N TYR A 125 4.19 -3.58 -0.97
CA TYR A 125 4.40 -4.75 -1.81
C TYR A 125 3.66 -4.67 -3.16
N VAL A 126 2.42 -4.16 -3.17
CA VAL A 126 1.65 -3.91 -4.40
C VAL A 126 2.37 -2.88 -5.28
N ARG A 127 2.84 -1.76 -4.73
CA ARG A 127 3.62 -0.77 -5.50
C ARG A 127 4.90 -1.37 -6.08
N GLY A 128 5.67 -2.11 -5.27
CA GLY A 128 6.87 -2.80 -5.74
C GLY A 128 6.57 -3.78 -6.89
N LYS A 129 5.44 -4.48 -6.82
CA LYS A 129 4.97 -5.39 -7.89
C LYS A 129 4.55 -4.62 -9.15
N VAL A 130 3.78 -3.55 -9.03
CA VAL A 130 3.34 -2.73 -10.19
C VAL A 130 4.53 -2.08 -10.88
N GLU A 131 5.49 -1.54 -10.13
CA GLU A 131 6.72 -1.00 -10.69
C GLU A 131 7.54 -2.09 -11.40
N SER A 132 7.58 -3.31 -10.85
CA SER A 132 8.27 -4.44 -11.49
C SER A 132 7.69 -4.79 -12.87
N PHE A 133 6.37 -4.65 -13.07
CA PHE A 133 5.72 -4.91 -14.36
C PHE A 133 6.24 -4.01 -15.49
N LYS A 134 6.63 -2.78 -15.18
CA LYS A 134 7.15 -1.84 -16.18
C LYS A 134 8.47 -2.34 -16.79
N LEU A 135 9.23 -3.21 -16.11
CA LEU A 135 10.48 -3.78 -16.63
C LEU A 135 10.29 -4.71 -17.82
N ASP A 136 9.08 -5.19 -18.05
CA ASP A 136 8.79 -6.10 -19.16
C ASP A 136 8.35 -5.34 -20.42
N ASP A 137 8.25 -4.01 -20.36
CA ASP A 137 8.00 -3.17 -21.53
C ASP A 137 9.26 -3.13 -22.43
N PRO A 138 9.19 -3.61 -23.68
CA PRO A 138 10.33 -3.60 -24.59
C PRO A 138 10.67 -2.19 -25.12
N TYR A 139 9.80 -1.19 -24.94
CA TYR A 139 9.95 0.16 -25.48
C TYR A 139 10.62 1.16 -24.52
N ILE A 140 10.87 0.77 -23.27
CA ILE A 140 11.61 1.61 -22.32
C ILE A 140 13.12 1.39 -22.43
N SER A 141 13.90 2.47 -22.27
CA SER A 141 15.36 2.42 -22.33
C SER A 141 15.97 1.65 -21.14
N GLU A 142 17.19 1.16 -21.29
CA GLU A 142 17.90 0.48 -20.20
C GLU A 142 18.17 1.39 -18.99
N GLU A 143 18.35 2.70 -19.24
CA GLU A 143 18.45 3.71 -18.18
C GLU A 143 17.14 3.81 -17.39
N GLU A 144 16.00 3.81 -18.08
CA GLU A 144 14.68 3.83 -17.44
C GLU A 144 14.41 2.53 -16.68
N LYS A 145 14.76 1.37 -17.25
CA LYS A 145 14.69 0.08 -16.55
C LYS A 145 15.51 0.08 -15.27
N THR A 146 16.69 0.71 -15.27
CA THR A 146 17.53 0.83 -14.07
C THR A 146 16.85 1.66 -12.98
N ARG A 147 16.20 2.78 -13.36
CA ARG A 147 15.40 3.60 -12.42
C ARG A 147 14.21 2.83 -11.86
N ILE A 148 13.42 2.18 -12.72
CA ILE A 148 12.27 1.36 -12.33
C ILE A 148 12.70 0.24 -11.38
N LEU A 149 13.83 -0.42 -11.66
CA LEU A 149 14.38 -1.47 -10.80
C LEU A 149 14.70 -0.93 -9.40
N ALA A 150 15.30 0.26 -9.30
CA ALA A 150 15.60 0.89 -8.03
C ALA A 150 14.32 1.26 -7.26
N VAL A 151 13.33 1.85 -7.94
CA VAL A 151 12.04 2.21 -7.34
C VAL A 151 11.31 0.95 -6.85
N ALA A 152 11.19 -0.09 -7.68
CA ALA A 152 10.56 -1.35 -7.29
C ALA A 152 11.22 -1.97 -6.06
N ARG A 153 12.57 -1.99 -6.01
CA ARG A 153 13.33 -2.49 -4.85
C ARG A 153 13.04 -1.70 -3.58
N SER A 154 13.02 -0.38 -3.67
CA SER A 154 12.76 0.49 -2.51
C SER A 154 11.37 0.30 -1.91
N TYR A 155 10.36 -0.02 -2.72
CA TYR A 155 9.04 -0.40 -2.20
C TYR A 155 9.05 -1.75 -1.49
N PHE A 156 9.84 -2.73 -1.97
CA PHE A 156 9.99 -3.99 -1.26
C PHE A 156 10.82 -3.86 0.02
N ASP A 157 11.85 -2.99 0.03
CA ASP A 157 12.55 -2.60 1.27
C ASP A 157 11.59 -1.99 2.28
N LEU A 158 10.73 -1.07 1.84
CA LEU A 158 9.72 -0.45 2.68
C LEU A 158 8.71 -1.48 3.20
N ALA A 159 8.22 -2.39 2.35
CA ALA A 159 7.32 -3.46 2.77
C ALA A 159 7.93 -4.33 3.87
N GLU A 160 9.21 -4.71 3.72
CA GLU A 160 9.95 -5.50 4.71
C GLU A 160 10.16 -4.73 6.02
N SER A 161 10.28 -3.39 5.99
CA SER A 161 10.47 -2.59 7.21
C SER A 161 9.27 -2.60 8.17
N TYR A 162 8.09 -3.03 7.71
CA TYR A 162 6.88 -3.15 8.54
C TYR A 162 6.66 -4.54 9.13
N VAL A 163 7.49 -5.52 8.75
CA VAL A 163 7.41 -6.93 9.13
C VAL A 163 8.07 -7.19 10.48
#